data_AF-A0A358MF70-F1
#
_entry.id   AF-A0A358MF70-F1
#
_cell.length_a   1.000
_cell.length_b   1.000
_cell.length_c   1.000
_cell.angle_alpha   90.00
_cell.angle_beta   90.00
_cell.angle_gamma   90.00
#
_symmetry.space_group_name_H-M   'P 1'
#
loop_
_entity.id
_entity.type
_entity.pdbx_description
1 polymer ?
#
loop_
_entity_poly.entity_id
_entity_poly.type
_entity_poly.pdbx_seq_one_letter_code
_entity_poly.pdbx_strand_id
1 'polypeptide(L)' 'ALSACLLFGFLQALALRPDVLERAIGLKVQVQLLDALPYILTVIILAGFVGKAIPPRAGGEPYVKER' A
#
# COMPACT_ATOMS: atom_id res chain seq x y z
N ALA A 1 15.76 -3.78 1.27
CA ALA A 1 14.85 -4.61 2.09
C ALA A 1 14.61 -3.99 3.47
N LEU A 2 15.64 -3.79 4.29
CA LEU A 2 15.50 -3.27 5.66
C LEU A 2 14.87 -1.86 5.72
N SER A 3 15.21 -0.98 4.77
CA SER A 3 14.66 0.38 4.67
C SER A 3 13.15 0.41 4.42
N ALA A 4 12.62 -0.51 3.62
CA ALA A 4 11.18 -0.59 3.35
C ALA A 4 10.41 -1.01 4.60
N CYS A 5 10.92 -1.98 5.36
CA CYS A 5 10.32 -2.38 6.63
C CYS A 5 10.35 -1.25 7.67
N LEU A 6 11.45 -0.50 7.75
CA LEU A 6 11.56 0.67 8.63
C LEU A 6 10.56 1.77 8.25
N LEU A 7 10.40 2.05 6.95
CA LEU A 7 9.41 3.01 6.46
C LEU A 7 7.98 2.57 6.81
N PHE A 8 7.66 1.29 6.62
CA PHE A 8 6.37 0.72 6.99
C PHE A 8 6.07 0.85 8.49
N GLY A 9 7.02 0.45 9.34
CA GLY A 9 6.89 0.58 10.78
C GLY A 9 6.79 2.04 11.24
N PHE A 10 7.49 2.95 10.58
CA PHE A 10 7.39 4.39 10.84
C PHE A 10 6.00 4.95 10.55
N LEU A 11 5.42 4.62 9.39
CA LEU A 11 4.04 5.02 9.04
C LEU A 11 3.02 4.45 10.03
N GLN A 12 3.20 3.19 10.45
CA GLN A 12 2.37 2.58 11.49
C GLN A 12 2.49 3.31 12.83
N ALA A 13 3.70 3.71 13.23
CA ALA A 13 3.93 4.44 14.48
C ALA A 13 3.27 5.82 14.49
N LEU A 14 3.18 6.50 13.33
CA LEU A 14 2.44 7.75 13.18
C LEU A 14 0.94 7.55 13.39
N ALA A 15 0.36 6.46 12.87
CA ALA A 15 -1.05 6.13 13.08
C ALA A 15 -1.41 5.89 14.55
N LEU A 16 -0.47 5.34 15.33
CA LEU A 16 -0.64 5.14 16.78
C LEU A 16 -0.54 6.43 17.61
N ARG A 17 -0.07 7.54 17.02
CA ARG A 17 0.14 8.83 17.70
C ARG A 17 -0.50 9.99 16.94
N PRO A 18 -1.84 9.96 16.73
CA PRO A 18 -2.54 11.03 16.03
C PRO A 18 -2.42 12.37 16.75
N ASP A 19 -2.26 12.40 18.08
CA ASP A 19 -2.08 13.63 18.86
C ASP A 19 -0.81 14.40 18.49
N VAL A 20 0.27 13.67 18.21
CA VAL A 20 1.55 14.27 17.80
C VAL A 20 1.40 14.88 16.41
N LEU A 21 0.66 14.19 15.54
CA LEU A 21 0.37 14.69 14.22
C LEU A 21 -0.53 15.94 14.30
N GLU A 22 -1.62 15.90 15.05
CA GLU A 22 -2.54 17.04 15.27
C GLU A 22 -1.80 18.29 15.77
N ARG A 23 -0.85 18.13 16.70
CA ARG A 23 0.01 19.23 17.17
C ARG A 23 0.99 19.74 16.11
N ALA A 24 1.49 18.87 15.23
CA ALA A 24 2.46 19.23 14.20
C ALA A 24 1.81 19.93 12.99
N ILE A 25 0.64 19.48 12.55
CA ILE A 25 -0.06 20.00 11.37
C ILE A 25 -1.25 20.92 11.68
N GLY A 26 -1.65 21.07 12.95
CA GLY A 26 -2.74 21.94 13.40
C GLY A 26 -4.14 21.55 12.94
N LEU A 27 -4.31 20.35 12.37
CA LEU A 27 -5.55 19.83 11.80
C LEU A 27 -5.91 18.47 12.43
N LYS A 28 -7.19 18.24 12.71
CA LYS A 28 -7.65 16.91 13.11
C LYS A 28 -7.63 15.96 11.91
N VAL A 29 -6.74 14.98 11.95
CA VAL A 29 -6.69 13.91 10.95
C VAL A 29 -7.44 12.70 11.49
N GLN A 30 -8.30 12.10 10.66
CA GLN A 30 -9.03 10.90 11.02
C GLN A 30 -8.06 9.71 11.15
N VAL A 31 -8.15 8.97 12.26
CA VAL A 31 -7.26 7.83 12.56
C VAL A 31 -7.30 6.78 11.45
N GLN A 32 -8.47 6.49 10.90
CA GLN A 32 -8.64 5.55 9.79
C GLN A 32 -7.84 5.93 8.54
N LEU A 33 -7.62 7.24 8.29
CA LEU A 33 -6.80 7.69 7.17
C LEU A 33 -5.32 7.39 7.44
N LEU A 34 -4.88 7.54 8.69
CA LEU A 34 -3.52 7.25 9.11
C LEU A 34 -3.22 5.75 9.08
N ASP A 35 -4.15 4.92 9.53
CA ASP A 35 -4.05 3.45 9.46
C ASP A 35 -3.93 2.96 8.00
N ALA A 36 -4.50 3.70 7.05
CA ALA A 36 -4.42 3.38 5.63
C ALA A 36 -3.07 3.74 4.98
N LEU A 37 -2.23 4.59 5.60
CA LEU A 37 -0.98 5.09 5.00
C LEU A 37 -0.04 3.99 4.49
N PRO A 38 0.22 2.89 5.22
CA PRO A 38 1.11 1.84 4.73
C PRO A 38 0.57 1.17 3.45
N TYR A 39 -0.75 1.02 3.35
CA TYR A 39 -1.41 0.42 2.19
C TYR A 39 -1.49 1.39 1.01
N ILE A 40 -1.74 2.68 1.25
CA ILE A 40 -1.70 3.70 0.20
C ILE A 40 -0.31 3.75 -0.42
N LEU A 41 0.74 3.67 0.41
CA LEU A 41 2.12 3.58 -0.05
C LEU A 41 2.32 2.37 -0.98
N THR A 42 1.83 1.16 -0.64
CA THR A 42 1.98 0.00 -1.55
C THR A 42 1.27 0.22 -2.87
N VAL A 43 0.06 0.80 -2.85
CA VAL A 43 -0.69 1.07 -4.08
C VAL A 43 0.07 2.05 -4.96
N ILE A 44 0.66 3.11 -4.39
CA ILE A 44 1.50 4.05 -5.15
C ILE A 44 2.71 3.35 -5.74
N ILE A 45 3.37 2.47 -4.97
CA ILE A 45 4.52 1.71 -5.46
C ILE A 45 4.11 0.76 -6.58
N LEU A 46 3.02 0.00 -6.40
CA LEU A 46 2.51 -0.92 -7.41
C LEU A 46 2.09 -0.17 -8.68
N ALA A 47 1.31 0.89 -8.55
CA ALA A 47 0.86 1.71 -9.67
C ALA A 47 2.04 2.41 -10.38
N GLY A 48 3.02 2.89 -9.63
CA GLY A 48 4.18 3.62 -10.15
C GLY A 48 5.25 2.72 -10.78
N PHE A 49 5.55 1.57 -10.19
CA PHE A 49 6.65 0.70 -10.61
C PHE A 49 6.22 -0.55 -11.39
N VAL A 50 5.05 -1.14 -11.11
CA VAL A 50 4.60 -2.38 -11.76
C VAL A 50 3.95 -2.11 -13.12
N GLY A 51 3.38 -0.92 -13.31
CA GLY A 51 2.83 -0.50 -14.60
C GLY A 51 1.57 -1.27 -15.01
N LYS A 52 1.41 -1.54 -16.31
CA LYS A 52 0.20 -2.19 -16.85
C LYS A 52 0.20 -3.69 -16.53
N ALA A 53 -0.87 -4.18 -15.91
CA ALA A 53 -1.12 -5.61 -15.77
C ALA A 53 -1.25 -6.25 -17.17
N ILE A 54 -0.30 -7.11 -17.54
CA ILE A 54 -0.38 -7.91 -18.76
C ILE A 54 -1.22 -9.16 -18.41
N PRO A 55 -2.45 -9.29 -18.93
CA PRO A 55 -3.26 -10.46 -18.65
C PRO A 55 -2.59 -11.72 -19.23
N PRO A 56 -2.76 -12.88 -18.59
CA PRO A 56 -2.19 -14.12 -19.09
C PRO A 56 -2.82 -14.47 -20.44
N ARG A 57 -2.00 -14.88 -21.42
CA ARG A 57 -2.48 -15.27 -22.77
C ARG A 57 -3.47 -16.44 -22.73
N ALA A 58 -3.38 -17.29 -21.71
CA ALA A 58 -4.31 -18.40 -21.47
C ALA A 58 -5.67 -17.98 -20.88
N GLY A 59 -5.90 -16.69 -20.59
CA GLY A 59 -7.19 -16.22 -20.06
C GLY A 59 -8.38 -16.38 -21.01
N GLY A 60 -8.11 -16.64 -22.31
CA GLY A 60 -9.13 -16.89 -23.32
C GLY A 60 -9.03 -18.26 -24.01
N GLU A 61 -8.04 -19.09 -23.69
CA GLU A 61 -7.91 -20.42 -24.29
C GLU A 61 -8.45 -21.50 -23.34
N PRO A 62 -9.42 -22.32 -23.79
CA PRO A 62 -9.91 -23.44 -23.00
C PRO A 62 -8.78 -24.41 -22.64
N TYR A 63 -8.69 -24.78 -21.36
CA TYR A 63 -7.73 -25.78 -20.91
C TYR A 63 -8.02 -27.14 -21.56
N VAL A 64 -7.07 -27.65 -22.34
CA VAL A 64 -7.15 -29.00 -22.92
C VAL A 64 -6.41 -29.95 -22.00
N LYS A 65 -7.13 -30.96 -21.49
CA LYS A 65 -6.57 -31.99 -20.61
C LYS A 65 -5.88 -33.07 -21.45
N GLU A 66 -4.59 -33.33 -21.21
CA GLU A 66 -3.89 -34.46 -21.84
C GLU A 66 -4.50 -35.78 -21.36
N ARG A 67 -4.72 -36.70 -22.32
CA ARG A 67 -5.27 -38.04 -22.08
C ARG A 67 -4.21 -38.96 -21.51
#